data_AF-A0A7X8BT41-F1
#
_entry.id   AF-A0A7X8BT41-F1
#
_cell.length_a   1.000
_cell.length_b   1.000
_cell.length_c   1.000
_cell.angle_alpha   90.00
_cell.angle_beta   90.00
_cell.angle_gamma   90.00
#
_symmetry.space_group_name_H-M   'P 1'
#
loop_
_entity.id
_entity.type
_entity.pdbx_description
1 polymer ?
#
loop_
_entity_poly.entity_id
_entity_poly.type
_entity_poly.pdbx_seq_one_letter_code
_entity_poly.pdbx_strand_id
1 'polypeptide(L)'
;LLAIVRRSGFVRLLFSLLRFVTVIVVWFYFSWGVAYFRDDFHTRATVEDVPYDSVQFKDFATRFVEQANRAYDGRTGVYSAGMDKEGVRQEIESVYQRLQGPLRVAYPNGKRRVKPMMFQSLYSKTGVSGYFGPFFNEIHVNDYSLDFTYPFTLAHEMAHQFGVGPESEANLYAFVTCASSGDPRVRYSAYASTLGYVLNDAYRFLPDEYESIYHSVRPEILEDLKRNREHWLAARDEALSSAQDKMYDAYLKTNKVSSGQENYSEVVALLVSSYDLFSPFFR
;
A
#
# COMPACT_ATOMS: atom_id res chain seq x y z
N LEU A 1 1.18 -16.90 32.52
CA LEU A 1 2.52 -17.11 31.89
C LEU A 1 3.65 -17.38 32.89
N LEU A 2 3.61 -16.88 34.14
CA LEU A 2 4.64 -17.15 35.17
C LEU A 2 4.55 -18.54 35.87
N ALA A 3 3.50 -19.34 35.64
CA ALA A 3 3.31 -20.62 36.32
C ALA A 3 3.93 -21.85 35.62
N ILE A 4 4.37 -21.71 34.36
CA ILE A 4 4.90 -22.84 33.56
C ILE A 4 6.40 -23.08 33.82
N VAL A 5 7.09 -22.12 34.45
CA VAL A 5 8.55 -22.13 34.61
C VAL A 5 9.04 -23.13 35.67
N ARG A 6 8.15 -23.67 36.53
CA ARG A 6 8.61 -24.33 37.76
C ARG A 6 8.88 -25.84 37.69
N ARG A 7 8.72 -26.50 36.54
CA ARG A 7 9.01 -27.96 36.41
C ARG A 7 9.54 -28.47 35.06
N SER A 8 9.92 -27.60 34.14
CA SER A 8 10.61 -27.99 32.91
C SER A 8 12.05 -27.51 32.96
N GLY A 9 13.04 -28.43 32.89
CA GLY A 9 14.44 -28.03 32.76
C GLY A 9 14.61 -27.07 31.58
N PHE A 10 15.50 -26.08 31.71
CA PHE A 10 15.76 -25.03 30.71
C PHE A 10 15.84 -25.56 29.27
N VAL A 11 16.44 -26.75 29.09
CA VAL A 11 16.52 -27.46 27.80
C VAL A 11 15.15 -27.82 27.21
N ARG A 12 14.21 -28.31 28.03
CA ARG A 12 12.84 -28.62 27.58
C ARG A 12 12.05 -27.37 27.21
N LEU A 13 12.27 -26.27 27.93
CA LEU A 13 11.67 -24.97 27.60
C LEU A 13 12.21 -24.48 26.25
N LEU A 14 13.54 -24.48 26.07
CA LEU A 14 14.17 -24.06 24.81
C LEU A 14 13.72 -24.93 23.63
N PHE A 15 13.67 -26.25 23.81
CA PHE A 15 13.17 -27.17 22.78
C PHE A 15 11.69 -26.91 22.44
N SER A 16 10.85 -26.64 23.44
CA SER A 16 9.44 -26.32 23.22
C SER A 16 9.26 -24.99 22.48
N LEU A 17 10.09 -23.98 22.83
CA LEU A 17 10.11 -22.69 22.14
C LEU A 17 10.57 -22.84 20.69
N LEU A 18 11.65 -23.58 20.44
CA LEU A 18 12.14 -23.85 19.09
C LEU A 18 11.06 -24.53 18.25
N ARG A 19 10.44 -25.60 18.77
CA ARG A 19 9.34 -26.30 18.08
C ARG A 19 8.19 -25.36 17.76
N PHE A 20 7.80 -24.51 18.71
CA PHE A 20 6.73 -23.53 18.51
C PHE A 20 7.07 -22.53 17.41
N VAL A 21 8.27 -21.96 17.43
CA VAL A 21 8.75 -21.05 16.38
C VAL A 21 8.81 -21.75 15.02
N THR A 22 9.31 -22.99 14.96
CA THR A 22 9.33 -23.79 13.72
C THR A 22 7.93 -23.99 13.16
N VAL A 23 6.95 -24.35 14.00
CA VAL A 23 5.55 -24.49 13.55
C VAL A 23 5.00 -23.17 13.02
N ILE A 24 5.30 -22.05 13.66
CA ILE A 24 4.88 -20.72 13.18
C ILE A 24 5.50 -20.41 11.82
N VAL A 25 6.81 -20.64 11.65
CA VAL A 25 7.51 -20.37 10.38
C VAL A 25 6.97 -21.25 9.26
N VAL A 26 6.75 -22.54 9.52
CA VAL A 26 6.15 -23.46 8.54
C VAL A 26 4.73 -23.03 8.19
N TRP A 27 3.92 -22.69 9.20
CA TRP A 27 2.56 -22.22 8.98
C TRP A 27 2.53 -20.93 8.15
N PHE A 28 3.42 -19.98 8.44
CA PHE A 28 3.57 -18.75 7.68
C PHE A 28 3.84 -19.01 6.19
N TYR A 29 4.84 -19.84 5.86
CA TYR A 29 5.15 -20.15 4.47
C TYR A 29 4.02 -20.91 3.80
N PHE A 30 3.39 -21.85 4.51
CA PHE A 30 2.24 -22.59 3.99
C PHE A 30 1.01 -21.71 3.75
N SER A 31 0.74 -20.74 4.62
CA SER A 31 -0.45 -19.89 4.54
C SER A 31 -0.30 -18.77 3.53
N TRP A 32 0.88 -18.15 3.44
CA TRP A 32 1.08 -16.98 2.58
C TRP A 32 2.53 -16.76 2.13
N GLY A 33 3.54 -17.09 2.94
CA GLY A 33 4.95 -16.74 2.66
C GLY A 33 5.51 -17.29 1.35
N VAL A 34 4.88 -18.30 0.73
CA VAL A 34 5.18 -18.73 -0.65
C VAL A 34 4.99 -17.59 -1.67
N ALA A 35 4.14 -16.61 -1.38
CA ALA A 35 3.92 -15.42 -2.22
C ALA A 35 5.19 -14.60 -2.49
N TYR A 36 6.19 -14.63 -1.59
CA TYR A 36 7.48 -13.96 -1.82
C TYR A 36 8.33 -14.60 -2.93
N PHE A 37 8.01 -15.83 -3.34
CA PHE A 37 8.70 -16.51 -4.44
C PHE A 37 7.98 -16.38 -5.77
N ARG A 38 6.87 -15.63 -5.81
CA ARG A 38 6.18 -15.30 -7.05
C ARG A 38 7.05 -14.35 -7.87
N ASP A 39 7.07 -14.53 -9.19
CA ASP A 39 7.79 -13.65 -10.09
C ASP A 39 7.30 -12.19 -9.94
N ASP A 40 8.22 -11.25 -10.16
CA ASP A 40 7.93 -9.82 -10.10
C ASP A 40 6.85 -9.39 -11.10
N PHE A 41 6.35 -8.16 -10.92
CA PHE A 41 5.33 -7.61 -11.80
C PHE A 41 5.75 -7.54 -13.27
N HIS A 42 6.99 -7.17 -13.60
CA HIS A 42 7.45 -7.02 -14.99
C HIS A 42 7.40 -8.36 -15.72
N THR A 43 7.96 -9.41 -15.09
CA THR A 43 7.92 -10.78 -15.60
C THR A 43 6.48 -11.26 -15.74
N ARG A 44 5.66 -11.08 -14.69
CA ARG A 44 4.29 -11.57 -14.71
C ARG A 44 3.39 -10.81 -15.64
N ALA A 45 3.52 -9.49 -15.80
CA ALA A 45 2.65 -8.68 -16.65
C ALA A 45 3.18 -8.58 -18.09
N THR A 46 4.38 -9.09 -18.36
CA THR A 46 5.07 -8.90 -19.65
C THR A 46 5.26 -7.41 -19.96
N VAL A 47 5.64 -6.66 -18.93
CA VAL A 47 5.93 -5.23 -18.98
C VAL A 47 7.43 -5.09 -18.84
N GLU A 48 8.10 -4.48 -19.81
CA GLU A 48 9.54 -4.25 -19.71
C GLU A 48 9.85 -3.30 -18.56
N ASP A 49 10.94 -3.56 -17.85
CA ASP A 49 11.49 -2.59 -16.91
C ASP A 49 12.01 -1.39 -17.70
N VAL A 50 11.56 -0.20 -17.35
CA VAL A 50 11.85 1.01 -18.12
C VAL A 50 12.96 1.77 -17.38
N PRO A 51 14.15 1.93 -17.98
CA PRO A 51 15.19 2.74 -17.36
C PRO A 51 14.70 4.19 -17.21
N TYR A 52 15.28 4.91 -16.25
CA TYR A 52 14.96 6.32 -16.05
C TYR A 52 15.08 7.12 -17.35
N ASP A 53 14.00 7.83 -17.70
CA ASP A 53 13.94 8.80 -18.79
C ASP A 53 13.22 10.06 -18.29
N SER A 54 13.92 11.19 -18.30
CA SER A 54 13.40 12.47 -17.80
C SER A 54 12.22 13.00 -18.63
N VAL A 55 12.23 12.77 -19.95
CA VAL A 55 11.16 13.22 -20.84
C VAL A 55 9.92 12.38 -20.61
N GLN A 56 10.07 11.06 -20.53
CA GLN A 56 8.97 10.16 -20.22
C GLN A 56 8.38 10.45 -18.85
N PHE A 57 9.22 10.64 -17.83
CA PHE A 57 8.75 10.92 -16.48
C PHE A 57 8.06 12.28 -16.36
N LYS A 58 8.55 13.31 -17.05
CA LYS A 58 7.90 14.62 -17.10
C LYS A 58 6.51 14.55 -17.73
N ASP A 59 6.38 13.82 -18.83
CA ASP A 59 5.07 13.57 -19.46
C ASP A 59 4.14 12.82 -18.51
N PHE A 60 4.61 11.72 -17.93
CA PHE A 60 3.86 10.96 -16.94
C PHE A 60 3.42 11.82 -15.75
N ALA A 61 4.34 12.59 -15.14
CA ALA A 61 4.04 13.41 -13.97
C ALA A 61 3.00 14.49 -14.30
N THR A 62 3.11 15.12 -15.47
CA THR A 62 2.15 16.11 -15.94
C THR A 62 0.77 15.48 -16.15
N ARG A 63 0.69 14.36 -16.89
CA ARG A 63 -0.58 13.62 -17.09
C ARG A 63 -1.17 13.15 -15.75
N PHE A 64 -0.33 12.65 -14.84
CA PHE A 64 -0.74 12.19 -13.52
C PHE A 64 -1.37 13.32 -12.70
N VAL A 65 -0.74 14.50 -12.66
CA VAL A 65 -1.26 15.66 -11.94
C VAL A 65 -2.57 16.16 -12.55
N GLU A 66 -2.70 16.18 -13.88
CA GLU A 66 -3.97 16.51 -14.51
C GLU A 66 -5.10 15.54 -14.09
N GLN A 67 -4.81 14.24 -14.03
CA GLN A 67 -5.79 13.24 -13.61
C GLN A 67 -6.11 13.34 -12.12
N ALA A 68 -5.12 13.63 -11.27
CA ALA A 68 -5.34 13.93 -9.85
C ALA A 68 -6.28 15.13 -9.68
N ASN A 69 -6.05 16.19 -10.45
CA ASN A 69 -6.89 17.39 -10.44
C ASN A 69 -8.32 17.11 -10.93
N ARG A 70 -8.50 16.22 -11.91
CA ARG A 70 -9.82 15.79 -12.40
C ARG A 70 -10.55 14.87 -11.42
N ALA A 71 -9.82 14.05 -10.68
CA ALA A 71 -10.39 13.14 -9.68
C ALA A 71 -10.95 13.86 -8.45
N TYR A 72 -10.45 15.06 -8.17
CA TYR A 72 -11.01 15.91 -7.11
C TYR A 72 -12.32 16.57 -7.57
N ASP A 73 -13.45 16.18 -6.96
CA ASP A 73 -14.78 16.66 -7.35
C ASP A 73 -15.33 17.80 -6.45
N GLY A 74 -14.51 18.34 -5.53
CA GLY A 74 -14.90 19.38 -4.57
C GLY A 74 -15.78 18.89 -3.41
N ARG A 75 -16.18 17.62 -3.41
CA ARG A 75 -16.95 16.95 -2.33
C ARG A 75 -16.12 15.85 -1.67
N THR A 76 -15.21 15.24 -2.42
CA THR A 76 -14.19 14.30 -1.98
C THR A 76 -13.06 15.03 -1.26
N GLY A 77 -12.69 14.60 -0.06
CA GLY A 77 -11.54 15.15 0.67
C GLY A 77 -11.92 16.00 1.89
N VAL A 78 -12.85 16.95 1.80
CA VAL A 78 -13.00 17.95 2.87
C VAL A 78 -14.13 17.67 3.87
N TYR A 79 -15.15 16.85 3.54
CA TYR A 79 -16.41 16.84 4.33
C TYR A 79 -17.07 15.51 4.66
N SER A 80 -16.57 14.34 4.27
CA SER A 80 -17.26 13.09 4.61
C SER A 80 -16.81 12.59 5.99
N ALA A 81 -17.28 13.19 7.07
CA ALA A 81 -17.35 12.42 8.31
C ALA A 81 -18.35 11.27 8.06
N GLY A 82 -17.89 10.02 8.10
CA GLY A 82 -18.75 8.85 7.94
C GLY A 82 -18.75 8.29 6.52
N MET A 83 -17.57 8.02 5.95
CA MET A 83 -17.46 7.16 4.77
C MET A 83 -18.14 5.80 5.02
N ASP A 84 -18.98 5.38 4.08
CA ASP A 84 -19.53 4.02 4.05
C ASP A 84 -18.42 3.01 3.70
N LYS A 85 -17.72 2.54 4.73
CA LYS A 85 -16.60 1.60 4.59
C LYS A 85 -17.03 0.27 3.97
N GLU A 86 -18.27 -0.17 4.20
CA GLU A 86 -18.77 -1.41 3.61
C GLU A 86 -19.07 -1.23 2.12
N GLY A 87 -19.68 -0.11 1.72
CA GLY A 87 -19.84 0.26 0.31
C GLY A 87 -18.51 0.40 -0.42
N VAL A 88 -17.51 1.06 0.19
CA VAL A 88 -16.15 1.17 -0.37
C VAL A 88 -15.49 -0.21 -0.52
N ARG A 89 -15.64 -1.08 0.48
CA ARG A 89 -15.12 -2.46 0.42
C ARG A 89 -15.74 -3.24 -0.74
N GLN A 90 -17.06 -3.14 -0.92
CA GLN A 90 -17.77 -3.81 -2.02
C GLN A 90 -17.34 -3.26 -3.39
N GLU A 91 -17.18 -1.94 -3.50
CA GLU A 91 -16.67 -1.30 -4.72
C GLU A 91 -15.27 -1.80 -5.07
N ILE A 92 -14.32 -1.78 -4.12
CA ILE A 92 -12.95 -2.28 -4.33
C ILE A 92 -12.95 -3.77 -4.71
N GLU A 93 -13.75 -4.61 -4.02
CA GLU A 93 -13.89 -6.02 -4.39
C GLU A 93 -14.39 -6.19 -5.83
N SER A 94 -15.38 -5.40 -6.23
CA SER A 94 -15.95 -5.46 -7.58
C SER A 94 -14.92 -5.07 -8.66
N VAL A 95 -14.08 -4.07 -8.37
CA VAL A 95 -13.04 -3.62 -9.31
C VAL A 95 -11.94 -4.67 -9.41
N TYR A 96 -11.49 -5.26 -8.30
CA TYR A 96 -10.53 -6.37 -8.33
C TYR A 96 -11.06 -7.56 -9.13
N GLN A 97 -12.34 -7.93 -8.97
CA GLN A 97 -12.96 -8.99 -9.77
C GLN A 97 -12.94 -8.68 -11.27
N ARG A 98 -13.23 -7.44 -11.63
CA ARG A 98 -13.22 -6.98 -13.03
C ARG A 98 -11.80 -6.94 -13.61
N LEU A 99 -10.81 -6.55 -12.81
CA LEU A 99 -9.42 -6.38 -13.22
C LEU A 99 -8.53 -7.59 -12.95
N GLN A 100 -9.08 -8.73 -12.52
CA GLN A 100 -8.29 -9.94 -12.21
C GLN A 100 -7.40 -10.39 -13.38
N GLY A 101 -7.90 -10.27 -14.61
CA GLY A 101 -7.16 -10.60 -15.84
C GLY A 101 -6.00 -9.63 -16.08
N PRO A 102 -6.26 -8.32 -16.26
CA PRO A 102 -5.22 -7.30 -16.41
C PRO A 102 -4.17 -7.30 -15.29
N LEU A 103 -4.58 -7.46 -14.02
CA LEU A 103 -3.67 -7.53 -12.87
C LEU A 103 -2.96 -8.88 -12.75
N ARG A 104 -3.36 -9.89 -13.53
CA ARG A 104 -2.87 -11.29 -13.43
C ARG A 104 -2.94 -11.83 -12.01
N VAL A 105 -4.06 -11.56 -11.34
CA VAL A 105 -4.37 -11.98 -9.98
C VAL A 105 -5.44 -13.05 -9.99
N ALA A 106 -5.26 -14.10 -9.19
CA ALA A 106 -6.33 -15.04 -8.92
C ALA A 106 -7.34 -14.42 -7.95
N TYR A 107 -8.63 -14.44 -8.29
CA TYR A 107 -9.70 -14.00 -7.40
C TYR A 107 -10.48 -15.22 -6.85
N PRO A 108 -10.03 -15.86 -5.76
CA PRO A 108 -10.72 -17.02 -5.21
C PRO A 108 -12.07 -16.66 -4.59
N ASN A 109 -12.98 -17.63 -4.49
CA ASN A 109 -14.26 -17.44 -3.80
C ASN A 109 -14.07 -17.14 -2.30
N GLY A 110 -14.88 -16.24 -1.75
CA GLY A 110 -14.85 -15.89 -0.31
C GLY A 110 -15.31 -14.46 -0.04
N LYS A 111 -15.55 -14.14 1.24
CA LYS A 111 -15.82 -12.76 1.70
C LYS A 111 -14.55 -12.16 2.29
N ARG A 112 -14.10 -11.01 1.80
CA ARG A 112 -12.88 -10.34 2.29
C ARG A 112 -13.31 -9.23 3.23
N ARG A 113 -13.59 -9.63 4.47
CA ARG A 113 -14.01 -8.70 5.52
C ARG A 113 -12.78 -8.07 6.17
N VAL A 114 -12.79 -6.75 6.27
CA VAL A 114 -11.83 -6.00 7.07
C VAL A 114 -12.10 -6.31 8.54
N LYS A 115 -11.05 -6.63 9.29
CA LYS A 115 -11.11 -6.83 10.73
C LYS A 115 -10.59 -5.58 11.44
N PRO A 116 -11.14 -5.23 12.61
CA PRO A 116 -10.59 -4.16 13.44
C PRO A 116 -9.12 -4.44 13.79
N MET A 117 -8.31 -3.38 13.87
CA MET A 117 -6.93 -3.48 14.33
C MET A 117 -6.88 -3.70 15.84
N MET A 118 -6.27 -4.80 16.27
CA MET A 118 -5.91 -4.95 17.68
C MET A 118 -4.83 -3.93 18.04
N PHE A 119 -4.95 -3.26 19.18
CA PHE A 119 -4.00 -2.22 19.62
C PHE A 119 -3.84 -1.04 18.64
N GLN A 120 -4.93 -0.64 17.97
CA GLN A 120 -4.92 0.44 16.97
C GLN A 120 -4.13 1.69 17.40
N SER A 121 -4.30 2.17 18.64
CA SER A 121 -3.56 3.35 19.14
C SER A 121 -2.04 3.16 19.10
N LEU A 122 -1.53 1.96 19.36
CA LEU A 122 -0.09 1.67 19.27
C LEU A 122 0.37 1.71 17.80
N TYR A 123 -0.39 1.09 16.90
CA TYR A 123 -0.10 1.13 15.47
C TYR A 123 -0.16 2.54 14.89
N SER A 124 -1.12 3.36 15.34
CA SER A 124 -1.18 4.78 14.97
C SER A 124 0.06 5.55 15.39
N LYS A 125 0.60 5.28 16.59
CA LYS A 125 1.85 5.88 17.08
C LYS A 125 3.07 5.50 16.23
N THR A 126 3.06 4.31 15.64
CA THR A 126 4.12 3.85 14.73
C THR A 126 3.93 4.32 13.28
N GLY A 127 2.78 4.92 12.93
CA GLY A 127 2.47 5.37 11.56
C GLY A 127 1.90 4.28 10.65
N VAL A 128 1.45 3.15 11.19
CA VAL A 128 0.91 2.03 10.41
C VAL A 128 -0.56 2.29 10.08
N SER A 129 -0.86 2.47 8.79
CA SER A 129 -2.20 2.76 8.27
C SER A 129 -3.04 1.50 8.01
N GLY A 130 -2.40 0.36 7.82
CA GLY A 130 -3.01 -0.96 7.64
C GLY A 130 -1.99 -2.06 7.84
N TYR A 131 -2.46 -3.30 7.97
CA TYR A 131 -1.61 -4.47 7.81
C TYR A 131 -2.41 -5.69 7.35
N PHE A 132 -1.70 -6.55 6.61
CA PHE A 132 -2.16 -7.86 6.24
C PHE A 132 -1.65 -8.90 7.25
N GLY A 133 -2.56 -9.72 7.78
CA GLY A 133 -2.29 -10.82 8.70
C GLY A 133 -2.10 -12.14 7.93
N PRO A 134 -0.87 -12.58 7.63
CA PRO A 134 -0.60 -13.70 6.72
C PRO A 134 -1.02 -15.06 7.26
N PHE A 135 -1.16 -15.20 8.58
CA PHE A 135 -1.49 -16.47 9.22
C PHE A 135 -2.94 -16.92 9.01
N PHE A 136 -3.85 -15.97 8.81
CA PHE A 136 -5.28 -16.22 8.68
C PHE A 136 -5.90 -15.46 7.50
N ASN A 137 -5.06 -14.89 6.63
CA ASN A 137 -5.47 -14.12 5.46
C ASN A 137 -6.36 -12.91 5.81
N GLU A 138 -5.98 -12.18 6.87
CA GLU A 138 -6.77 -11.11 7.47
C GLU A 138 -6.34 -9.74 6.97
N ILE A 139 -7.30 -8.87 6.67
CA ILE A 139 -7.02 -7.47 6.33
C ILE A 139 -7.40 -6.61 7.52
N HIS A 140 -6.51 -5.69 7.90
CA HIS A 140 -6.76 -4.71 8.93
C HIS A 140 -6.42 -3.32 8.41
N VAL A 141 -7.33 -2.36 8.62
CA VAL A 141 -7.13 -0.95 8.24
C VAL A 141 -7.31 -0.10 9.48
N ASN A 142 -6.45 0.89 9.65
CA ASN A 142 -6.43 1.76 10.81
C ASN A 142 -7.54 2.80 10.71
N ASP A 143 -8.51 2.73 11.62
CA ASP A 143 -9.61 3.71 11.70
C ASP A 143 -9.14 5.11 12.14
N TYR A 144 -7.87 5.26 12.52
CA TYR A 144 -7.26 6.57 12.69
C TYR A 144 -7.03 7.29 11.35
N SER A 145 -6.88 6.57 10.23
CA SER A 145 -6.62 7.19 8.92
C SER A 145 -7.75 8.14 8.51
N LEU A 146 -7.42 9.21 7.79
CA LEU A 146 -8.45 10.08 7.21
C LEU A 146 -9.27 9.31 6.15
N ASP A 147 -10.57 9.57 6.09
CA ASP A 147 -11.48 8.80 5.22
C ASP A 147 -11.05 8.81 3.74
N PHE A 148 -10.43 9.88 3.24
CA PHE A 148 -9.99 9.93 1.84
C PHE A 148 -8.80 9.02 1.52
N THR A 149 -8.02 8.56 2.51
CA THR A 149 -6.90 7.61 2.31
C THR A 149 -7.33 6.16 2.53
N TYR A 150 -8.46 5.94 3.21
CA TYR A 150 -8.98 4.60 3.55
C TYR A 150 -9.16 3.67 2.32
N PRO A 151 -9.77 4.10 1.20
CA PRO A 151 -9.94 3.21 0.04
C PRO A 151 -8.62 2.68 -0.51
N PHE A 152 -7.60 3.55 -0.64
CA PHE A 152 -6.28 3.15 -1.10
C PHE A 152 -5.62 2.13 -0.16
N THR A 153 -5.62 2.40 1.15
CA THR A 153 -5.06 1.44 2.13
C THR A 153 -5.81 0.11 2.08
N LEU A 154 -7.13 0.12 1.99
CA LEU A 154 -7.91 -1.12 1.87
C LEU A 154 -7.56 -1.90 0.60
N ALA A 155 -7.45 -1.23 -0.54
CA ALA A 155 -7.07 -1.88 -1.79
C ALA A 155 -5.63 -2.44 -1.73
N HIS A 156 -4.71 -1.75 -1.06
CA HIS A 156 -3.34 -2.19 -0.81
C HIS A 156 -3.32 -3.48 0.03
N GLU A 157 -3.99 -3.51 1.18
CA GLU A 157 -4.02 -4.72 2.02
C GLU A 157 -4.73 -5.89 1.32
N MET A 158 -5.71 -5.61 0.45
CA MET A 158 -6.30 -6.62 -0.42
C MET A 158 -5.30 -7.19 -1.42
N ALA A 159 -4.37 -6.39 -1.97
CA ALA A 159 -3.32 -6.88 -2.85
C ALA A 159 -2.46 -7.93 -2.12
N HIS A 160 -2.06 -7.67 -0.88
CA HIS A 160 -1.37 -8.66 -0.05
C HIS A 160 -2.21 -9.92 0.16
N GLN A 161 -3.52 -9.77 0.43
CA GLN A 161 -4.43 -10.91 0.54
C GLN A 161 -4.49 -11.77 -0.74
N PHE A 162 -4.22 -11.17 -1.90
CA PHE A 162 -4.13 -11.85 -3.20
C PHE A 162 -2.75 -12.43 -3.53
N GLY A 163 -1.80 -12.38 -2.59
CA GLY A 163 -0.45 -12.92 -2.76
C GLY A 163 0.51 -11.97 -3.47
N VAL A 164 0.23 -10.66 -3.44
CA VAL A 164 1.21 -9.62 -3.81
C VAL A 164 2.11 -9.38 -2.60
N GLY A 165 3.36 -9.84 -2.67
CA GLY A 165 4.32 -9.70 -1.58
C GLY A 165 4.97 -8.31 -1.50
N PRO A 166 5.52 -7.78 -2.60
CA PRO A 166 6.21 -6.48 -2.59
C PRO A 166 5.25 -5.31 -2.34
N GLU A 167 5.65 -4.40 -1.44
CA GLU A 167 4.89 -3.18 -1.10
C GLU A 167 4.68 -2.24 -2.28
N SER A 168 5.71 -2.09 -3.12
CA SER A 168 5.66 -1.24 -4.31
C SER A 168 4.63 -1.76 -5.33
N GLU A 169 4.56 -3.08 -5.48
CA GLU A 169 3.54 -3.73 -6.30
C GLU A 169 2.14 -3.64 -5.67
N ALA A 170 2.02 -3.80 -4.35
CA ALA A 170 0.75 -3.62 -3.65
C ALA A 170 0.21 -2.19 -3.81
N ASN A 171 1.09 -1.18 -3.78
CA ASN A 171 0.74 0.22 -4.10
C ASN A 171 0.29 0.41 -5.55
N LEU A 172 0.96 -0.21 -6.53
CA LEU A 172 0.51 -0.21 -7.92
C LEU A 172 -0.91 -0.79 -8.02
N TYR A 173 -1.17 -1.93 -7.37
CA TYR A 173 -2.46 -2.61 -7.44
C TYR A 173 -3.57 -1.80 -6.77
N ALA A 174 -3.25 -1.16 -5.64
CA ALA A 174 -4.14 -0.22 -4.97
C ALA A 174 -4.46 0.97 -5.88
N PHE A 175 -3.45 1.57 -6.51
CA PHE A 175 -3.66 2.69 -7.44
C PHE A 175 -4.55 2.29 -8.61
N VAL A 176 -4.21 1.23 -9.33
CA VAL A 176 -4.96 0.78 -10.52
C VAL A 176 -6.40 0.42 -10.16
N THR A 177 -6.61 -0.28 -9.05
CA THR A 177 -7.94 -0.67 -8.58
C THR A 177 -8.76 0.56 -8.21
N CYS A 178 -8.21 1.47 -7.41
CA CYS A 178 -8.94 2.65 -6.97
C CYS A 178 -9.19 3.64 -8.11
N ALA A 179 -8.22 3.87 -9.01
CA ALA A 179 -8.37 4.76 -10.17
C ALA A 179 -9.40 4.24 -11.19
N SER A 180 -9.65 2.93 -11.23
CA SER A 180 -10.66 2.30 -12.09
C SER A 180 -12.07 2.25 -11.47
N SER A 181 -12.24 2.75 -10.24
CA SER A 181 -13.51 2.70 -9.52
C SER A 181 -14.58 3.61 -10.13
N GLY A 182 -15.85 3.20 -10.03
CA GLY A 182 -16.99 4.05 -10.36
C GLY A 182 -17.25 5.14 -9.30
N ASP A 183 -16.77 4.96 -8.07
CA ASP A 183 -16.95 5.91 -6.97
C ASP A 183 -15.85 7.01 -7.00
N PRO A 184 -16.23 8.30 -7.13
CA PRO A 184 -15.26 9.40 -7.16
C PRO A 184 -14.41 9.49 -5.89
N ARG A 185 -14.92 9.08 -4.72
CA ARG A 185 -14.17 9.07 -3.46
C ARG A 185 -13.04 8.05 -3.48
N VAL A 186 -13.30 6.89 -4.06
CA VAL A 186 -12.31 5.81 -4.23
C VAL A 186 -11.26 6.22 -5.27
N ARG A 187 -11.68 6.82 -6.39
CA ARG A 187 -10.75 7.36 -7.39
C ARG A 187 -9.84 8.43 -6.83
N TYR A 188 -10.40 9.41 -6.09
CA TYR A 188 -9.61 10.46 -5.46
C TYR A 188 -8.57 9.88 -4.49
N SER A 189 -8.94 8.85 -3.72
CA SER A 189 -8.01 8.13 -2.84
C SER A 189 -6.78 7.60 -3.58
N ALA A 190 -6.95 7.09 -4.80
CA ALA A 190 -5.84 6.61 -5.63
C ALA A 190 -4.80 7.72 -5.88
N TYR A 191 -5.28 8.85 -6.37
CA TYR A 191 -4.42 9.96 -6.76
C TYR A 191 -3.82 10.65 -5.54
N ALA A 192 -4.61 10.94 -4.50
CA ALA A 192 -4.12 11.59 -3.30
C ALA A 192 -3.04 10.76 -2.58
N SER A 193 -3.25 9.45 -2.42
CA SER A 193 -2.26 8.58 -1.76
C SER A 193 -1.00 8.34 -2.58
N THR A 194 -1.04 8.53 -3.90
CA THR A 194 0.09 8.26 -4.81
C THR A 194 0.85 9.53 -5.20
N LEU A 195 0.20 10.71 -5.15
CA LEU A 195 0.78 11.98 -5.59
C LEU A 195 2.09 12.34 -4.87
N GLY A 196 2.21 12.00 -3.59
CA GLY A 196 3.43 12.22 -2.82
C GLY A 196 4.66 11.52 -3.42
N TYR A 197 4.51 10.29 -3.93
CA TYR A 197 5.61 9.58 -4.60
C TYR A 197 6.02 10.29 -5.89
N VAL A 198 5.04 10.70 -6.70
CA VAL A 198 5.28 11.40 -7.97
C VAL A 198 5.97 12.75 -7.74
N LEU A 199 5.51 13.54 -6.77
CA LEU A 199 6.12 14.85 -6.46
C LEU A 199 7.52 14.70 -5.86
N ASN A 200 7.77 13.70 -5.01
CA ASN A 200 9.10 13.44 -4.46
C ASN A 200 10.11 13.06 -5.56
N ASP A 201 9.71 12.20 -6.49
CA ASP A 201 10.57 11.82 -7.61
C ASP A 201 10.72 13.00 -8.59
N ALA A 202 9.68 13.80 -8.83
CA ALA A 202 9.79 15.04 -9.62
C ALA A 202 10.78 16.03 -9.00
N TYR A 203 10.75 16.22 -7.69
CA TYR A 203 11.71 17.07 -6.98
C TYR A 203 13.16 16.59 -7.17
N ARG A 204 13.37 15.27 -7.13
CA ARG A 204 14.70 14.67 -7.25
C ARG A 204 15.23 14.67 -8.68
N PHE A 205 14.37 14.38 -9.65
CA PHE A 205 14.78 14.02 -11.00
C PHE A 205 14.41 15.06 -12.07
N LEU A 206 13.49 15.99 -11.77
CA LEU A 206 13.06 17.10 -12.63
C LEU A 206 13.14 18.44 -11.87
N PRO A 207 14.30 18.82 -11.32
CA PRO A 207 14.42 20.00 -10.46
C PRO A 207 14.03 21.31 -11.17
N ASP A 208 14.26 21.42 -12.47
CA ASP A 208 13.93 22.62 -13.26
C ASP A 208 12.42 22.74 -13.53
N GLU A 209 11.70 21.62 -13.55
CA GLU A 209 10.25 21.57 -13.77
C GLU A 209 9.42 21.43 -12.50
N TYR A 210 10.05 21.04 -11.39
CA TYR A 210 9.35 20.69 -10.15
C TYR A 210 8.38 21.77 -9.71
N GLU A 211 8.81 23.03 -9.67
CA GLU A 211 7.94 24.15 -9.27
C GLU A 211 6.71 24.29 -10.17
N SER A 212 6.88 24.10 -11.49
CA SER A 212 5.75 24.13 -12.43
C SER A 212 4.79 22.98 -12.20
N ILE A 213 5.31 21.77 -11.95
CA ILE A 213 4.49 20.58 -11.69
C ILE A 213 3.75 20.74 -10.36
N TYR A 214 4.46 21.12 -9.30
CA TYR A 214 3.90 21.34 -7.96
C TYR A 214 2.80 22.40 -7.98
N HIS A 215 3.01 23.54 -8.64
CA HIS A 215 2.01 24.60 -8.76
C HIS A 215 0.84 24.26 -9.69
N SER A 216 0.97 23.24 -10.53
CA SER A 216 -0.14 22.73 -11.33
C SER A 216 -1.10 21.83 -10.55
N VAL A 217 -0.70 21.34 -9.37
CA VAL A 217 -1.58 20.59 -8.47
C VAL A 217 -2.64 21.52 -7.88
N ARG A 218 -3.90 21.06 -7.85
CA ARG A 218 -4.98 21.76 -7.15
C ARG A 218 -4.61 22.06 -5.70
N PRO A 219 -4.76 23.30 -5.22
CA PRO A 219 -4.38 23.66 -3.86
C PRO A 219 -5.17 22.87 -2.80
N GLU A 220 -6.40 22.46 -3.10
CA GLU A 220 -7.21 21.66 -2.19
C GLU A 220 -6.62 20.26 -1.96
N ILE A 221 -5.99 19.67 -2.98
CA ILE A 221 -5.30 18.38 -2.86
C ILE A 221 -4.05 18.55 -1.99
N LEU A 222 -3.28 19.63 -2.19
CA LEU A 222 -2.11 19.94 -1.37
C LEU A 222 -2.50 20.17 0.10
N GLU A 223 -3.64 20.81 0.34
CA GLU A 223 -4.21 20.97 1.69
C GLU A 223 -4.59 19.63 2.32
N ASP A 224 -5.21 18.72 1.55
CA ASP A 224 -5.51 17.36 2.01
C ASP A 224 -4.25 16.57 2.37
N LEU A 225 -3.19 16.65 1.56
CA LEU A 225 -1.91 16.01 1.84
C LEU A 225 -1.26 16.58 3.10
N LYS A 226 -1.29 17.90 3.27
CA LYS A 226 -0.79 18.57 4.46
C LYS A 226 -1.58 18.14 5.70
N ARG A 227 -2.91 18.14 5.63
CA ARG A 227 -3.80 17.70 6.70
C ARG A 227 -3.54 16.25 7.08
N ASN A 228 -3.36 15.35 6.12
CA ASN A 228 -3.01 13.96 6.39
C ASN A 228 -1.66 13.85 7.09
N ARG A 229 -0.65 14.59 6.66
CA ARG A 229 0.66 14.62 7.32
C ARG A 229 0.53 15.10 8.77
N GLU A 230 -0.13 16.22 9.01
CA GLU A 230 -0.34 16.78 10.34
C GLU A 230 -1.13 15.83 11.25
N HIS A 231 -2.16 15.17 10.70
CA HIS A 231 -2.95 14.16 11.38
C HIS A 231 -2.08 12.99 11.87
N TRP A 232 -1.24 12.41 11.01
CA TRP A 232 -0.34 11.32 11.42
C TRP A 232 0.75 11.77 12.40
N LEU A 233 1.29 12.98 12.22
CA LEU A 233 2.27 13.55 13.16
C LEU A 233 1.68 13.76 14.55
N ALA A 234 0.39 14.11 14.66
CA ALA A 234 -0.27 14.29 15.95
C ALA A 234 -0.37 13.00 16.78
N ALA A 235 -0.43 11.83 16.15
CA ALA A 235 -0.40 10.55 16.84
C ALA A 235 1.00 9.96 17.02
N ARG A 236 2.01 10.42 16.27
CA ARG A 236 3.31 9.76 16.15
C ARG A 236 4.09 9.74 17.46
N ASP A 237 4.70 8.59 17.75
CA ASP A 237 5.79 8.46 18.72
C ASP A 237 7.07 8.13 17.95
N GLU A 238 8.06 9.02 17.99
CA GLU A 238 9.27 8.90 17.16
C GLU A 238 10.10 7.66 17.48
N ALA A 239 10.17 7.27 18.75
CA ALA A 239 10.94 6.11 19.18
C ALA A 239 10.28 4.80 18.72
N LEU A 240 8.95 4.72 18.86
CA LEU A 240 8.18 3.55 18.40
C LEU A 240 8.18 3.45 16.87
N SER A 241 7.99 4.57 16.15
CA SER A 241 8.06 4.63 14.68
C SER A 241 9.43 4.16 14.18
N SER A 242 10.52 4.69 14.74
CA SER A 242 11.88 4.30 14.34
C SER A 242 12.21 2.82 14.64
N ALA A 243 11.63 2.26 15.71
CA ALA A 243 11.80 0.85 16.03
C ALA A 243 11.03 -0.04 15.05
N GLN A 244 9.80 0.34 14.70
CA GLN A 244 8.97 -0.35 13.72
C GLN A 244 9.66 -0.40 12.34
N ASP A 245 10.18 0.73 11.86
CA ASP A 245 10.85 0.81 10.54
C ASP A 245 12.03 -0.17 10.46
N LYS A 246 12.86 -0.23 11.51
CA LYS A 246 14.00 -1.17 11.59
C LYS A 246 13.58 -2.64 11.59
N MET A 247 12.51 -2.97 12.32
CA MET A 247 11.99 -4.34 12.37
C MET A 247 11.43 -4.77 11.03
N TYR A 248 10.70 -3.87 10.37
CA TYR A 248 10.09 -4.11 9.07
C TYR A 248 11.15 -4.25 7.96
N ASP A 249 12.14 -3.36 7.91
CA ASP A 249 13.28 -3.45 6.98
C ASP A 249 14.03 -4.79 7.11
N ALA A 250 14.27 -5.26 8.33
CA ALA A 250 14.93 -6.54 8.57
C ALA A 250 14.10 -7.73 8.07
N TYR A 251 12.78 -7.68 8.27
CA TYR A 251 11.84 -8.68 7.77
C TYR A 251 11.83 -8.73 6.24
N LEU A 252 11.76 -7.58 5.56
CA LEU A 252 11.77 -7.50 4.09
C LEU A 252 13.07 -8.05 3.49
N LYS A 253 14.23 -7.66 4.03
CA LYS A 253 15.54 -8.16 3.58
C LYS A 253 15.68 -9.67 3.72
N THR A 254 15.10 -10.25 4.77
CA THR A 254 15.11 -11.71 5.01
C THR A 254 14.23 -12.45 3.99
N ASN A 255 13.19 -11.81 3.46
CA ASN A 255 12.26 -12.37 2.48
C ASN A 255 12.57 -11.97 1.03
N LYS A 256 13.85 -11.66 0.73
CA LYS A 256 14.36 -11.33 -0.62
C LYS A 256 13.79 -10.06 -1.26
N VAL A 257 13.24 -9.13 -0.49
CA VAL A 257 12.95 -7.78 -1.00
C VAL A 257 14.23 -6.95 -0.88
N SER A 258 14.96 -6.80 -1.99
CA SER A 258 16.19 -6.01 -2.05
C SER A 258 15.95 -4.68 -2.77
N SER A 259 16.07 -3.56 -2.06
CA SER A 259 16.13 -2.24 -2.69
C SER A 259 17.58 -1.82 -2.86
N GLY A 260 17.93 -1.31 -4.04
CA GLY A 260 19.29 -0.81 -4.27
C GLY A 260 19.59 -0.52 -5.72
N GLN A 261 19.20 0.65 -6.20
CA GLN A 261 19.85 1.40 -7.29
C GLN A 261 19.29 2.83 -7.36
N GLU A 262 20.03 3.75 -7.98
CA GLU A 262 19.58 5.13 -8.25
C GLU A 262 18.54 5.15 -9.37
N ASN A 263 17.32 4.70 -9.06
CA ASN A 263 16.15 4.73 -9.95
C ASN A 263 15.01 5.49 -9.24
N TYR A 264 13.87 5.65 -9.93
CA TYR A 264 12.63 6.12 -9.30
C TYR A 264 12.35 5.36 -8.00
N SER A 265 11.50 5.91 -7.13
CA SER A 265 10.81 5.06 -6.17
C SER A 265 10.18 3.89 -6.90
N GLU A 266 10.27 2.66 -6.37
CA GLU A 266 9.78 1.45 -7.06
C GLU A 266 8.31 1.59 -7.47
N VAL A 267 7.51 2.30 -6.68
CA VAL A 267 6.11 2.63 -6.99
C VAL A 267 6.01 3.46 -8.27
N VAL A 268 6.80 4.52 -8.41
CA VAL A 268 6.79 5.39 -9.60
C VAL A 268 7.35 4.66 -10.82
N ALA A 269 8.40 3.84 -10.68
CA ALA A 269 8.90 3.01 -11.78
C ALA A 269 7.80 2.05 -12.31
N LEU A 270 7.11 1.37 -11.40
CA LEU A 270 5.99 0.50 -11.73
C LEU A 270 4.83 1.25 -12.39
N LEU A 271 4.53 2.46 -11.91
CA LEU A 271 3.50 3.30 -12.52
C LEU A 271 3.91 3.77 -13.91
N VAL A 272 5.10 4.37 -14.08
CA VAL A 272 5.59 4.85 -15.39
C VAL A 272 5.59 3.73 -16.43
N SER A 273 6.07 2.54 -16.06
CA SER A 273 6.14 1.38 -16.98
C SER A 273 4.77 0.76 -17.32
N SER A 274 3.75 0.91 -16.47
CA SER A 274 2.46 0.25 -16.63
C SER A 274 1.24 1.17 -16.78
N TYR A 275 1.42 2.49 -16.69
CA TYR A 275 0.32 3.44 -16.66
C TYR A 275 -0.56 3.33 -17.91
N ASP A 276 0.06 3.28 -19.08
CA ASP A 276 -0.67 3.23 -20.35
C ASP A 276 -1.38 1.87 -20.55
N LEU A 277 -0.86 0.78 -19.99
CA LEU A 277 -1.52 -0.52 -19.95
C LEU A 277 -2.84 -0.47 -19.18
N PHE A 278 -2.88 0.28 -18.06
CA PHE A 278 -4.05 0.35 -17.19
C PHE A 278 -4.97 1.54 -17.47
N SER A 279 -4.47 2.59 -18.14
CA SER A 279 -5.21 3.81 -18.44
C SER A 279 -6.58 3.61 -19.11
N PRO A 280 -6.80 2.59 -19.98
CA PRO A 280 -8.13 2.33 -20.56
C PRO A 280 -9.19 1.89 -19.54
N PHE A 281 -8.79 1.47 -18.34
CA PHE A 281 -9.70 1.05 -17.27
C PHE A 281 -10.03 2.17 -16.28
N PHE A 282 -9.25 3.26 -16.29
CA PHE A 282 -9.47 4.40 -15.39
C PHE A 282 -10.77 5.13 -15.76
N ARG A 283 -11.47 5.61 -14.73
CA ARG A 283 -12.79 6.24 -14.85
C ARG A 283 -12.79 7.72 -14.46
#